data_AF-A0AAI8MGM7-F1
#
_entry.id   AF-A0AAI8MGM7-F1
#
_cell.length_a   1.000
_cell.length_b   1.000
_cell.length_c   1.000
_cell.angle_alpha   90.00
_cell.angle_beta   90.00
_cell.angle_gamma   90.00
#
_symmetry.space_group_name_H-M   'P 1'
#
loop_
_entity.id
_entity.type
_entity.pdbx_description
1 polymer ?
#
loop_
_entity_poly.entity_id
_entity_poly.type
_entity_poly.pdbx_seq_one_letter_code
_entity_poly.pdbx_strand_id
1 'polypeptide(L)'
;MSSLSATIQDVFNEPGCGKNANKSEAERKKGCTKQLQPGGAAGGCAFDGAKIALQPFTDVAHLVHGPIACEGNSWDNRGAASSGSDLWRRSFTTDINETDIVFGGEKRLYKAIREIIEKYDPPAIFVYQTCVPAMIGDDINAVCKAAATKFGKPVIPVNSPGFVGPKNLGNKLAGEALLEHVIGTEEPDYTTPYDINIIGEYNLSGEFWQVKPLLDELGIRILSCISGDGKYRELAYSHRAKAAMMVCSKAMINVARKMEERYGIPFFEGSFYGIQDSSDSLREIARMLIERGAPAELMDRTEAVIAREEAKAWAAIERFKPRFKDKKVLLITGGVKSWSVVAALQEAGLEIVGTSVKKSTKEDKERIKELMGQDAHMIEDMTPREMYKMLKDAKADIMLSGGKSQFVALKAAMPWLDINQERSHAYMGYIGMVELMEEIDKALYNPMWEQLRKPAPWDAGSVNWQAKAMAQMDAQAAEIAADPALAEATRRAKKICFCKTVDLGTIEDAIAAHGLTTVDGVKERTSASGGCGACKGRVEDILAARPVPVVLQAAE
;
A
#
# COMPACT_ATOMS: atom_id res chain seq x y z
N MET A 1 -28.63 1.45 -19.09
CA MET A 1 -27.40 1.63 -18.29
C MET A 1 -27.82 2.20 -16.95
N SER A 2 -27.40 1.58 -15.86
CA SER A 2 -27.60 2.13 -14.52
C SER A 2 -26.78 3.41 -14.38
N SER A 3 -27.26 4.37 -13.57
CA SER A 3 -26.44 5.53 -13.24
C SER A 3 -25.19 5.10 -12.45
N LEU A 4 -24.11 5.87 -12.50
CA LEU A 4 -22.90 5.60 -11.70
C LEU A 4 -23.23 5.43 -10.21
N SER A 5 -24.17 6.23 -9.68
CA SER A 5 -24.65 6.10 -8.30
C SER A 5 -25.29 4.75 -8.04
N ALA A 6 -26.14 4.26 -8.95
CA ALA A 6 -26.76 2.94 -8.84
C ALA A 6 -25.72 1.82 -8.91
N THR A 7 -24.75 1.91 -9.82
CA THR A 7 -23.63 0.94 -9.90
C THR A 7 -22.84 0.94 -8.59
N ILE A 8 -22.49 2.11 -8.04
CA ILE A 8 -21.78 2.22 -6.75
C ILE A 8 -22.57 1.56 -5.62
N GLN A 9 -23.89 1.77 -5.56
CA GLN A 9 -24.73 1.13 -4.55
C GLN A 9 -24.74 -0.40 -4.69
N ASP A 10 -24.76 -0.91 -5.91
CA ASP A 10 -24.70 -2.35 -6.18
C ASP A 10 -23.36 -2.96 -5.70
N VAL A 11 -22.22 -2.37 -6.05
CA VAL A 11 -20.90 -2.87 -5.58
C VAL A 11 -20.64 -2.65 -4.09
N PHE A 12 -21.40 -1.77 -3.43
CA PHE A 12 -21.44 -1.69 -1.97
C PHE A 12 -22.25 -2.82 -1.36
N ASN A 13 -23.34 -3.23 -2.00
CA ASN A 13 -24.12 -4.41 -1.63
C ASN A 13 -23.55 -5.69 -2.25
N GLU A 14 -22.28 -5.98 -1.97
CA GLU A 14 -21.60 -7.17 -2.47
C GLU A 14 -21.76 -8.34 -1.47
N PRO A 15 -22.63 -9.34 -1.72
CA PRO A 15 -22.91 -10.43 -0.77
C PRO A 15 -21.77 -11.44 -0.67
N GLY A 16 -20.93 -11.59 -1.70
CA GLY A 16 -19.72 -12.42 -1.65
C GLY A 16 -18.64 -11.84 -0.72
N CYS A 17 -18.80 -10.60 -0.26
CA CYS A 17 -17.91 -10.00 0.72
C CYS A 17 -18.34 -10.36 2.14
N GLY A 18 -17.54 -11.16 2.87
CA GLY A 18 -17.81 -11.52 4.27
C GLY A 18 -17.96 -10.34 5.24
N LYS A 19 -17.39 -9.16 4.91
CA LYS A 19 -17.60 -7.92 5.68
C LYS A 19 -19.00 -7.31 5.49
N ASN A 20 -19.67 -7.61 4.38
CA ASN A 20 -21.03 -7.15 4.10
C ASN A 20 -22.10 -8.12 4.60
N ALA A 21 -21.81 -9.43 4.62
CA ALA A 21 -22.73 -10.46 5.11
C ALA A 21 -23.29 -10.12 6.52
N ASN A 22 -22.43 -9.60 7.40
CA ASN A 22 -22.76 -9.28 8.80
C ASN A 22 -23.31 -7.86 9.03
N LYS A 23 -23.49 -7.04 7.99
CA LYS A 23 -24.01 -5.67 8.11
C LYS A 23 -25.52 -5.61 7.91
N SER A 24 -26.18 -4.70 8.62
CA SER A 24 -27.57 -4.32 8.30
C SER A 24 -27.67 -3.68 6.91
N GLU A 25 -28.86 -3.66 6.33
CA GLU A 25 -29.10 -3.06 5.01
C GLU A 25 -28.66 -1.58 4.96
N ALA A 26 -28.90 -0.82 6.03
CA ALA A 26 -28.48 0.57 6.17
C ALA A 26 -26.95 0.74 6.21
N GLU A 27 -26.23 -0.22 6.78
CA GLU A 27 -24.76 -0.21 6.84
C GLU A 27 -24.12 -0.67 5.53
N ARG A 28 -24.78 -1.56 4.77
CA ARG A 28 -24.31 -1.99 3.44
C ARG A 28 -24.32 -0.81 2.46
N LYS A 29 -25.34 0.05 2.50
CA LYS A 29 -25.47 1.28 1.69
C LYS A 29 -24.32 2.28 1.88
N LYS A 30 -23.61 2.23 3.02
CA LYS A 30 -22.47 3.11 3.33
C LYS A 30 -21.12 2.56 2.83
N GLY A 31 -21.07 1.34 2.30
CA GLY A 31 -19.85 0.68 1.86
C GLY A 31 -18.90 0.30 3.01
N CYS A 32 -17.69 -0.16 2.67
CA CYS A 32 -16.69 -0.61 3.65
C CYS A 32 -15.60 0.43 3.96
N THR A 33 -15.62 1.58 3.28
CA THR A 33 -14.55 2.57 3.34
C THR A 33 -14.96 3.71 4.27
N LYS A 34 -14.20 3.92 5.35
CA LYS A 34 -14.31 5.13 6.16
C LYS A 34 -13.79 6.30 5.32
N GLN A 35 -14.53 7.40 5.27
CA GLN A 35 -14.07 8.61 4.58
C GLN A 35 -12.73 9.03 5.17
N LEU A 36 -11.75 9.25 4.28
CA LEU A 36 -10.40 9.61 4.69
C LEU A 36 -10.43 10.97 5.40
N GLN A 37 -9.70 11.07 6.50
CA GLN A 37 -9.56 12.34 7.20
C GLN A 37 -8.70 13.30 6.37
N PRO A 38 -9.10 14.56 6.17
CA PRO A 38 -8.25 15.57 5.54
C PRO A 38 -6.88 15.63 6.22
N GLY A 39 -5.81 15.66 5.43
CA GLY A 39 -4.42 15.58 5.93
C GLY A 39 -3.92 14.17 6.24
N GLY A 40 -4.79 13.15 6.20
CA GLY A 40 -4.40 11.74 6.27
C GLY A 40 -3.87 11.22 4.93
N ALA A 41 -3.04 10.17 4.98
CA ALA A 41 -2.57 9.50 3.77
C ALA A 41 -3.75 8.83 3.05
N ALA A 42 -4.19 9.44 1.96
CA ALA A 42 -5.13 8.83 1.03
C ALA A 42 -4.40 7.76 0.22
N GLY A 43 -5.01 6.58 0.09
CA GLY A 43 -4.63 5.66 -0.98
C GLY A 43 -4.90 6.27 -2.36
N GLY A 44 -4.73 5.48 -3.41
CA GLY A 44 -5.19 5.89 -4.75
C GLY A 44 -6.70 6.15 -4.80
N CYS A 45 -7.14 6.86 -5.83
CA CYS A 45 -8.55 7.18 -6.10
C CYS A 45 -9.25 6.10 -6.94
N ALA A 46 -10.55 6.25 -7.19
CA ALA A 46 -11.31 5.29 -8.00
C ALA A 46 -10.75 5.14 -9.43
N PHE A 47 -10.33 6.24 -10.08
CA PHE A 47 -9.68 6.19 -11.39
C PHE A 47 -8.40 5.35 -11.35
N ASP A 48 -7.54 5.59 -10.36
CA ASP A 48 -6.30 4.83 -10.17
C ASP A 48 -6.58 3.34 -10.06
N GLY A 49 -7.63 2.96 -9.31
CA GLY A 49 -8.07 1.56 -9.21
C GLY A 49 -8.55 0.99 -10.54
N ALA A 50 -9.46 1.67 -11.22
CA ALA A 50 -10.04 1.20 -12.46
C ALA A 50 -8.98 1.04 -13.56
N LYS A 51 -8.07 2.01 -13.71
CA LYS A 51 -6.97 1.93 -14.68
C LYS A 51 -6.03 0.78 -14.31
N ILE A 52 -5.59 0.68 -13.06
CA ILE A 52 -4.67 -0.39 -12.62
C ILE A 52 -5.27 -1.79 -12.80
N ALA A 53 -6.59 -1.93 -12.65
CA ALA A 53 -7.29 -3.20 -12.81
C ALA A 53 -7.37 -3.67 -14.28
N LEU A 54 -7.43 -2.75 -15.23
CA LEU A 54 -7.69 -3.06 -16.64
C LEU A 54 -6.49 -2.83 -17.55
N GLN A 55 -5.56 -1.97 -17.17
CA GLN A 55 -4.40 -1.58 -17.99
C GLN A 55 -3.55 -2.77 -18.48
N PRO A 56 -3.40 -3.88 -17.73
CA PRO A 56 -2.66 -5.04 -18.23
C PRO A 56 -3.28 -5.79 -19.43
N PHE A 57 -4.47 -5.41 -19.92
CA PHE A 57 -4.97 -5.91 -21.21
C PHE A 57 -4.13 -5.32 -22.35
N THR A 58 -3.41 -6.19 -23.03
CA THR A 58 -2.20 -5.78 -23.77
C THR A 58 -2.46 -5.23 -25.17
N ASP A 59 -3.56 -5.64 -25.80
CA ASP A 59 -3.89 -5.34 -27.18
C ASP A 59 -4.88 -4.17 -27.36
N VAL A 60 -5.40 -3.61 -26.27
CA VAL A 60 -6.39 -2.51 -26.28
C VAL A 60 -5.73 -1.15 -26.09
N ALA A 61 -6.47 -0.10 -26.46
CA ALA A 61 -6.10 1.26 -26.10
C ALA A 61 -6.82 1.70 -24.81
N HIS A 62 -6.06 2.26 -23.86
CA HIS A 62 -6.58 2.85 -22.63
C HIS A 62 -6.60 4.38 -22.76
N LEU A 63 -7.77 4.95 -23.07
CA LEU A 63 -7.96 6.40 -23.24
C LEU A 63 -8.45 7.05 -21.95
N VAL A 64 -7.62 7.91 -21.37
CA VAL A 64 -7.98 8.69 -20.18
C VAL A 64 -8.61 10.02 -20.58
N HIS A 65 -9.92 10.14 -20.34
CA HIS A 65 -10.65 11.38 -20.53
C HIS A 65 -10.46 12.28 -19.29
N GLY A 66 -9.61 13.29 -19.43
CA GLY A 66 -9.21 14.17 -18.35
C GLY A 66 -8.04 15.08 -18.73
N PRO A 67 -7.59 15.93 -17.78
CA PRO A 67 -6.33 16.66 -17.92
C PRO A 67 -5.14 15.70 -17.91
N ILE A 68 -4.01 16.10 -18.49
CA ILE A 68 -2.80 15.27 -18.60
C ILE A 68 -2.34 14.61 -17.29
N ALA A 69 -2.54 15.25 -16.13
CA ALA A 69 -1.99 14.79 -14.85
C ALA A 69 -2.46 13.39 -14.45
N CYS A 70 -3.71 13.00 -14.72
CA CYS A 70 -4.19 11.66 -14.38
C CYS A 70 -3.42 10.59 -15.15
N GLU A 71 -3.19 10.82 -16.43
CA GLU A 71 -2.47 9.91 -17.30
C GLU A 71 -0.96 9.96 -17.04
N GLY A 72 -0.35 11.15 -17.00
CA GLY A 72 1.09 11.31 -16.82
C GLY A 72 1.64 10.70 -15.52
N ASN A 73 0.85 10.67 -14.45
CA ASN A 73 1.25 10.03 -13.18
C ASN A 73 0.96 8.51 -13.14
N SER A 74 0.11 8.01 -14.02
CA SER A 74 -0.29 6.59 -14.06
C SER A 74 0.23 5.83 -15.28
N TRP A 75 1.01 6.49 -16.13
CA TRP A 75 1.57 5.89 -17.33
C TRP A 75 2.65 4.88 -16.96
N ASP A 76 2.41 3.62 -17.34
CA ASP A 76 3.32 2.48 -17.18
C ASP A 76 3.94 2.35 -15.78
N ASN A 77 3.18 2.74 -14.75
CA ASN A 77 3.66 2.76 -13.37
C ASN A 77 3.59 1.38 -12.67
N ARG A 78 3.19 0.34 -13.41
CA ARG A 78 3.19 -1.06 -12.95
C ARG A 78 4.17 -1.80 -13.83
N GLY A 79 5.14 -2.49 -13.22
CA GLY A 79 6.06 -3.37 -13.91
C GLY A 79 5.41 -4.67 -14.42
N ALA A 80 4.18 -4.62 -14.96
CA ALA A 80 3.50 -5.79 -15.51
C ALA A 80 4.21 -6.24 -16.80
N ALA A 81 4.64 -7.49 -16.81
CA ALA A 81 5.21 -8.11 -17.99
C ALA A 81 4.07 -8.52 -18.93
N SER A 82 4.31 -8.36 -20.23
CA SER A 82 3.33 -8.62 -21.28
C SER A 82 3.99 -9.22 -22.50
N SER A 83 3.22 -10.00 -23.26
CA SER A 83 3.58 -10.65 -24.51
C SER A 83 2.65 -10.20 -25.65
N GLY A 84 3.13 -10.30 -26.89
CA GLY A 84 2.38 -9.84 -28.07
C GLY A 84 2.32 -8.31 -28.19
N SER A 85 1.12 -7.74 -28.34
CA SER A 85 0.92 -6.30 -28.50
C SER A 85 1.44 -5.49 -27.29
N ASP A 86 2.06 -4.35 -27.58
CA ASP A 86 2.53 -3.37 -26.60
C ASP A 86 1.63 -2.12 -26.53
N LEU A 87 0.46 -2.15 -27.18
CA LEU A 87 -0.40 -0.97 -27.32
C LEU A 87 -0.82 -0.39 -25.97
N TRP A 88 -1.08 -1.24 -24.99
CA TRP A 88 -1.46 -0.85 -23.63
C TRP A 88 -0.41 -0.01 -22.89
N ARG A 89 0.87 -0.10 -23.30
CA ARG A 89 1.97 0.71 -22.76
C ARG A 89 2.03 2.10 -23.38
N ARG A 90 1.28 2.34 -24.47
CA ARG A 90 1.15 3.69 -25.03
C ARG A 90 0.14 4.48 -24.21
N SER A 91 0.46 5.75 -24.01
CA SER A 91 -0.40 6.66 -23.27
C SER A 91 -1.38 7.36 -24.20
N PHE A 92 -2.67 7.27 -23.86
CA PHE A 92 -3.73 7.98 -24.56
C PHE A 92 -4.50 8.83 -23.57
N THR A 93 -4.59 10.13 -23.84
CA THR A 93 -5.43 11.05 -23.08
C THR A 93 -6.07 12.06 -24.00
N THR A 94 -7.23 12.57 -23.60
CA THR A 94 -7.83 13.73 -24.27
C THR A 94 -7.12 15.03 -23.92
N ASP A 95 -6.31 15.06 -22.86
CA ASP A 95 -5.66 16.26 -22.31
C ASP A 95 -6.57 17.50 -22.38
N ILE A 96 -7.69 17.41 -21.65
CA ILE A 96 -8.69 18.49 -21.69
C ILE A 96 -8.09 19.78 -21.12
N ASN A 97 -8.39 20.90 -21.77
CA ASN A 97 -7.94 22.22 -21.38
C ASN A 97 -9.11 23.09 -20.88
N GLU A 98 -8.84 24.35 -20.54
CA GLU A 98 -9.86 25.27 -20.03
C GLU A 98 -11.07 25.44 -20.96
N THR A 99 -10.86 25.38 -22.28
CA THR A 99 -11.97 25.47 -23.24
C THR A 99 -12.89 24.26 -23.14
N ASP A 100 -12.33 23.05 -23.02
CA ASP A 100 -13.15 21.85 -22.84
C ASP A 100 -13.85 21.82 -21.48
N ILE A 101 -13.24 22.43 -20.44
CA ILE A 101 -13.87 22.57 -19.11
C ILE A 101 -15.10 23.48 -19.19
N VAL A 102 -15.01 24.58 -19.94
CA VAL A 102 -16.10 25.55 -20.08
C VAL A 102 -17.21 25.04 -21.00
N PHE A 103 -16.86 24.35 -22.10
CA PHE A 103 -17.80 24.01 -23.16
C PHE A 103 -18.12 22.49 -23.28
N GLY A 104 -17.50 21.64 -22.46
CA GLY A 104 -17.64 20.18 -22.49
C GLY A 104 -16.53 19.50 -23.31
N GLY A 105 -16.11 18.32 -22.85
CA GLY A 105 -15.02 17.54 -23.43
C GLY A 105 -15.44 16.49 -24.45
N GLU A 106 -16.74 16.24 -24.63
CA GLU A 106 -17.30 15.14 -25.42
C GLU A 106 -16.84 15.12 -26.89
N LYS A 107 -16.80 16.28 -27.56
CA LYS A 107 -16.34 16.38 -28.96
C LYS A 107 -14.87 16.01 -29.08
N ARG A 108 -14.05 16.44 -28.11
CA ARG A 108 -12.63 16.09 -28.06
C ARG A 108 -12.46 14.60 -27.79
N LEU A 109 -13.25 14.03 -26.89
CA LEU A 109 -13.27 12.59 -26.62
C LEU A 109 -13.58 11.79 -27.88
N TYR A 110 -14.65 12.13 -28.60
CA TYR A 110 -15.01 11.45 -29.85
C TYR A 110 -13.89 11.52 -30.91
N LYS A 111 -13.27 12.70 -31.05
CA LYS A 111 -12.13 12.89 -31.96
C LYS A 111 -10.93 12.03 -31.55
N ALA A 112 -10.60 11.97 -30.27
CA ALA A 112 -9.51 11.13 -29.76
C ALA A 112 -9.78 9.63 -30.00
N ILE A 113 -11.01 9.16 -29.78
CA ILE A 113 -11.41 7.78 -30.09
C ILE A 113 -11.20 7.49 -31.57
N ARG A 114 -11.67 8.37 -32.45
CA ARG A 114 -11.47 8.23 -33.90
C ARG A 114 -9.98 8.14 -34.26
N GLU A 115 -9.15 9.04 -33.73
CA GLU A 115 -7.72 9.05 -34.01
C GLU A 115 -7.01 7.77 -33.55
N ILE A 116 -7.42 7.21 -32.41
CA ILE A 116 -6.90 5.93 -31.93
C ILE A 116 -7.27 4.79 -32.89
N ILE A 117 -8.53 4.74 -33.33
CA ILE A 117 -9.02 3.73 -34.27
C ILE A 117 -8.28 3.85 -35.60
N GLU A 118 -8.21 5.04 -36.19
CA GLU A 118 -7.59 5.27 -37.50
C GLU A 118 -6.08 4.99 -37.49
N LYS A 119 -5.39 5.23 -36.36
CA LYS A 119 -3.92 5.11 -36.28
C LYS A 119 -3.43 3.76 -35.77
N TYR A 120 -4.13 3.14 -34.83
CA TYR A 120 -3.66 1.93 -34.14
C TYR A 120 -4.58 0.74 -34.32
N ASP A 121 -5.82 0.96 -34.79
CA ASP A 121 -6.81 -0.06 -35.08
C ASP A 121 -6.98 -1.15 -33.99
N PRO A 122 -7.08 -0.82 -32.68
CA PRO A 122 -7.18 -1.84 -31.63
C PRO A 122 -8.47 -2.67 -31.74
N PRO A 123 -8.52 -3.88 -31.15
CA PRO A 123 -9.75 -4.64 -30.99
C PRO A 123 -10.78 -3.93 -30.10
N ALA A 124 -10.34 -3.12 -29.14
CA ALA A 124 -11.23 -2.32 -28.29
C ALA A 124 -10.53 -1.09 -27.69
N ILE A 125 -11.33 -0.13 -27.21
CA ILE A 125 -10.85 1.05 -26.49
C ILE A 125 -11.58 1.15 -25.15
N PHE A 126 -10.82 1.18 -24.04
CA PHE A 126 -11.36 1.49 -22.72
C PHE A 126 -11.24 3.00 -22.47
N VAL A 127 -12.36 3.66 -22.14
CA VAL A 127 -12.43 5.10 -21.93
C VAL A 127 -12.68 5.42 -20.46
N TYR A 128 -11.70 6.00 -19.77
CA TYR A 128 -11.77 6.30 -18.34
C TYR A 128 -12.21 7.74 -18.11
N GLN A 129 -13.31 7.94 -17.38
CA GLN A 129 -13.71 9.28 -16.95
C GLN A 129 -13.00 9.69 -15.66
N THR A 130 -12.30 10.82 -15.69
CA THR A 130 -11.65 11.42 -14.51
C THR A 130 -12.55 12.46 -13.83
N CYS A 131 -12.04 13.13 -12.78
CA CYS A 131 -12.84 14.05 -11.95
C CYS A 131 -13.48 15.19 -12.73
N VAL A 132 -12.71 15.89 -13.56
CA VAL A 132 -13.16 17.11 -14.25
C VAL A 132 -14.28 16.84 -15.27
N PRO A 133 -14.14 15.92 -16.23
CA PRO A 133 -15.22 15.63 -17.18
C PRO A 133 -16.49 15.11 -16.49
N ALA A 134 -16.35 14.37 -15.38
CA ALA A 134 -17.51 13.95 -14.59
C ALA A 134 -18.21 15.13 -13.88
N MET A 135 -17.46 16.12 -13.38
CA MET A 135 -18.04 17.29 -12.70
C MET A 135 -18.75 18.24 -13.65
N ILE A 136 -18.23 18.42 -14.86
CA ILE A 136 -18.87 19.29 -15.88
C ILE A 136 -20.03 18.58 -16.60
N GLY A 137 -20.21 17.28 -16.36
CA GLY A 137 -21.37 16.52 -16.84
C GLY A 137 -21.20 15.87 -18.20
N ASP A 138 -19.96 15.63 -18.68
CA ASP A 138 -19.73 14.91 -19.93
C ASP A 138 -20.33 13.50 -19.86
N ASP A 139 -21.17 13.13 -20.83
CA ASP A 139 -21.75 11.79 -20.94
C ASP A 139 -20.88 10.88 -21.81
N ILE A 140 -19.85 10.30 -21.18
CA ILE A 140 -18.95 9.38 -21.88
C ILE A 140 -19.67 8.13 -22.40
N ASN A 141 -20.81 7.73 -21.82
CA ASN A 141 -21.53 6.54 -22.26
C ASN A 141 -22.19 6.80 -23.62
N ALA A 142 -22.80 7.98 -23.78
CA ALA A 142 -23.36 8.41 -25.06
C ALA A 142 -22.27 8.52 -26.14
N VAL A 143 -21.11 9.12 -25.81
CA VAL A 143 -19.98 9.26 -26.75
C VAL A 143 -19.42 7.89 -27.14
N CYS A 144 -19.16 7.00 -26.18
CA CYS A 144 -18.64 5.65 -26.43
C CYS A 144 -19.62 4.85 -27.30
N LYS A 145 -20.93 4.90 -27.00
CA LYS A 145 -21.96 4.22 -27.80
C LYS A 145 -22.01 4.74 -29.25
N ALA A 146 -21.95 6.06 -29.42
CA ALA A 146 -21.95 6.68 -30.74
C ALA A 146 -20.70 6.27 -31.54
N ALA A 147 -19.52 6.32 -30.92
CA ALA A 147 -18.27 5.90 -31.54
C ALA A 147 -18.27 4.42 -31.90
N ALA A 148 -18.71 3.54 -30.98
CA ALA A 148 -18.80 2.12 -31.23
C ALA A 148 -19.72 1.79 -32.43
N THR A 149 -20.88 2.46 -32.50
CA THR A 149 -21.80 2.32 -33.64
C THR A 149 -21.19 2.81 -34.95
N LYS A 150 -20.48 3.95 -34.91
CA LYS A 150 -19.89 4.55 -36.12
C LYS A 150 -18.74 3.71 -36.69
N PHE A 151 -17.87 3.21 -35.83
CA PHE A 151 -16.62 2.56 -36.23
C PHE A 151 -16.69 1.03 -36.21
N GLY A 152 -17.78 0.44 -35.71
CA GLY A 152 -17.93 -1.01 -35.63
C GLY A 152 -16.94 -1.67 -34.67
N LYS A 153 -16.46 -0.92 -33.67
CA LYS A 153 -15.48 -1.39 -32.68
C LYS A 153 -15.96 -1.18 -31.26
N PRO A 154 -15.69 -2.12 -30.34
CA PRO A 154 -15.97 -1.92 -28.92
C PRO A 154 -15.28 -0.66 -28.37
N VAL A 155 -16.08 0.26 -27.81
CA VAL A 155 -15.62 1.41 -27.04
C VAL A 155 -16.31 1.37 -25.68
N ILE A 156 -15.54 1.07 -24.63
CA ILE A 156 -16.06 0.67 -23.32
C ILE A 156 -15.94 1.86 -22.36
N PRO A 157 -17.06 2.43 -21.87
CA PRO A 157 -17.01 3.48 -20.87
C PRO A 157 -16.66 2.91 -19.49
N VAL A 158 -15.68 3.53 -18.82
CA VAL A 158 -15.25 3.19 -17.46
C VAL A 158 -15.46 4.41 -16.57
N ASN A 159 -16.69 4.52 -16.03
CA ASN A 159 -17.11 5.61 -15.15
C ASN A 159 -16.45 5.46 -13.77
N SER A 160 -15.28 6.08 -13.58
CA SER A 160 -14.48 5.94 -12.35
C SER A 160 -13.86 7.26 -11.85
N PRO A 161 -14.60 8.39 -11.82
CA PRO A 161 -14.03 9.68 -11.41
C PRO A 161 -13.46 9.61 -9.99
N GLY A 162 -12.25 10.15 -9.79
CA GLY A 162 -11.47 9.93 -8.58
C GLY A 162 -12.15 10.32 -7.27
N PHE A 163 -13.09 11.27 -7.28
CA PHE A 163 -13.80 11.74 -6.09
C PHE A 163 -14.85 10.74 -5.56
N VAL A 164 -15.24 9.71 -6.31
CA VAL A 164 -16.32 8.79 -5.89
C VAL A 164 -15.87 7.77 -4.85
N GLY A 165 -14.57 7.58 -4.68
CA GLY A 165 -14.05 6.70 -3.64
C GLY A 165 -12.61 6.26 -3.83
N PRO A 166 -12.18 5.26 -3.04
CA PRO A 166 -10.81 4.78 -3.04
C PRO A 166 -10.51 3.86 -4.23
N LYS A 167 -9.22 3.55 -4.41
CA LYS A 167 -8.70 2.55 -5.36
C LYS A 167 -9.51 1.25 -5.42
N ASN A 168 -9.89 0.69 -4.26
CA ASN A 168 -10.64 -0.58 -4.22
C ASN A 168 -12.04 -0.45 -4.85
N LEU A 169 -12.70 0.71 -4.74
CA LEU A 169 -13.97 0.95 -5.44
C LEU A 169 -13.72 1.04 -6.95
N GLY A 170 -12.62 1.68 -7.34
CA GLY A 170 -12.15 1.71 -8.73
C GLY A 170 -12.04 0.33 -9.37
N ASN A 171 -11.39 -0.61 -8.69
CA ASN A 171 -11.29 -2.00 -9.17
C ASN A 171 -12.68 -2.61 -9.43
N LYS A 172 -13.60 -2.46 -8.47
CA LYS A 172 -14.95 -2.99 -8.63
C LYS A 172 -15.70 -2.36 -9.80
N LEU A 173 -15.61 -1.04 -9.97
CA LEU A 173 -16.23 -0.31 -11.09
C LEU A 173 -15.65 -0.74 -12.44
N ALA A 174 -14.34 -1.00 -12.51
CA ALA A 174 -13.73 -1.62 -13.68
C ALA A 174 -14.30 -3.01 -13.95
N GLY A 175 -14.44 -3.86 -12.91
CA GLY A 175 -15.08 -5.17 -13.03
C GLY A 175 -16.52 -5.11 -13.54
N GLU A 176 -17.31 -4.13 -13.07
CA GLU A 176 -18.67 -3.91 -13.59
C GLU A 176 -18.66 -3.52 -15.07
N ALA A 177 -17.73 -2.66 -15.50
CA ALA A 177 -17.60 -2.30 -16.92
C ALA A 177 -17.28 -3.53 -17.79
N LEU A 178 -16.45 -4.47 -17.30
CA LEU A 178 -16.18 -5.73 -18.01
C LEU A 178 -17.44 -6.60 -18.11
N LEU A 179 -18.16 -6.76 -17.01
CA LEU A 179 -19.39 -7.58 -16.95
C LEU A 179 -20.55 -6.99 -17.76
N GLU A 180 -20.64 -5.67 -17.90
CA GLU A 180 -21.73 -5.00 -18.62
C GLU A 180 -21.43 -4.91 -20.13
N HIS A 181 -20.18 -4.68 -20.51
CA HIS A 181 -19.85 -4.30 -21.88
C HIS A 181 -18.97 -5.30 -22.64
N VAL A 182 -18.34 -6.27 -21.98
CA VAL A 182 -17.31 -7.12 -22.62
C VAL A 182 -17.58 -8.61 -22.46
N ILE A 183 -17.71 -9.10 -21.23
CA ILE A 183 -17.87 -10.53 -20.96
C ILE A 183 -19.19 -11.02 -21.54
N GLY A 184 -19.15 -12.06 -22.38
CA GLY A 184 -20.33 -12.60 -23.05
C GLY A 184 -20.64 -12.00 -24.42
N THR A 185 -19.75 -11.16 -24.97
CA THR A 185 -19.97 -10.49 -26.27
C THR A 185 -19.38 -11.22 -27.47
N GLU A 186 -18.44 -12.14 -27.25
CA GLU A 186 -17.84 -12.99 -28.28
C GLU A 186 -17.84 -14.45 -27.84
N GLU A 187 -17.69 -15.36 -28.81
CA GLU A 187 -17.53 -16.81 -28.58
C GLU A 187 -16.11 -17.24 -28.93
N PRO A 188 -15.52 -18.22 -28.22
CA PRO A 188 -14.24 -18.78 -28.59
C PRO A 188 -14.42 -19.79 -29.73
N ASP A 189 -13.37 -20.00 -30.55
CA ASP A 189 -13.39 -20.98 -31.64
C ASP A 189 -13.70 -22.41 -31.14
N TYR A 190 -13.23 -22.74 -29.93
CA TYR A 190 -13.51 -24.01 -29.26
C TYR A 190 -13.39 -23.86 -27.75
N THR A 191 -14.03 -24.79 -27.03
CA THR A 191 -13.89 -24.93 -25.57
C THR A 191 -13.37 -26.32 -25.21
N THR A 192 -12.76 -26.44 -24.04
CA THR A 192 -12.28 -27.71 -23.50
C THR A 192 -12.85 -27.94 -22.09
N PRO A 193 -12.86 -29.18 -21.59
CA PRO A 193 -13.18 -29.46 -20.19
C PRO A 193 -12.19 -28.85 -19.18
N TYR A 194 -11.06 -28.33 -19.64
CA TYR A 194 -9.96 -27.81 -18.82
C TYR A 194 -9.82 -26.29 -18.89
N ASP A 195 -10.81 -25.58 -19.43
CA ASP A 195 -10.78 -24.13 -19.59
C ASP A 195 -11.04 -23.42 -18.24
N ILE A 196 -10.15 -22.54 -17.81
CA ILE A 196 -10.31 -21.75 -16.58
C ILE A 196 -10.12 -20.24 -16.82
N ASN A 197 -10.71 -19.43 -15.94
CA ASN A 197 -10.35 -18.02 -15.82
C ASN A 197 -9.46 -17.77 -14.60
N ILE A 198 -8.51 -16.86 -14.75
CA ILE A 198 -7.69 -16.35 -13.64
C ILE A 198 -8.10 -14.89 -13.43
N ILE A 199 -8.59 -14.56 -12.24
CA ILE A 199 -9.19 -13.26 -11.93
C ILE A 199 -8.37 -12.56 -10.85
N GLY A 200 -8.06 -11.28 -11.07
CA GLY A 200 -7.29 -10.46 -10.12
C GLY A 200 -5.78 -10.68 -10.19
N GLU A 201 -5.29 -11.36 -11.21
CA GLU A 201 -3.87 -11.53 -11.50
C GLU A 201 -3.40 -10.48 -12.51
N TYR A 202 -2.23 -9.87 -12.31
CA TYR A 202 -1.78 -8.71 -13.09
C TYR A 202 -0.42 -8.91 -13.77
N ASN A 203 0.17 -10.10 -13.63
CA ASN A 203 1.46 -10.51 -14.16
C ASN A 203 2.61 -9.53 -13.85
N LEU A 204 2.65 -9.04 -12.60
CA LEU A 204 3.68 -8.09 -12.17
C LEU A 204 5.04 -8.76 -12.21
N SER A 205 6.00 -8.12 -12.87
CA SER A 205 7.35 -8.64 -13.12
C SER A 205 7.35 -10.00 -13.83
N GLY A 206 6.26 -10.41 -14.48
CA GLY A 206 6.13 -11.72 -15.10
C GLY A 206 5.85 -12.86 -14.12
N GLU A 207 5.36 -12.55 -12.92
CA GLU A 207 5.14 -13.58 -11.88
C GLU A 207 4.21 -14.71 -12.31
N PHE A 208 3.16 -14.40 -13.06
CA PHE A 208 2.20 -15.41 -13.48
C PHE A 208 2.74 -16.31 -14.60
N TRP A 209 3.72 -15.82 -15.37
CA TRP A 209 4.46 -16.66 -16.33
C TRP A 209 5.30 -17.75 -15.67
N GLN A 210 5.53 -17.70 -14.36
CA GLN A 210 6.15 -18.82 -13.64
C GLN A 210 5.16 -19.95 -13.33
N VAL A 211 3.86 -19.63 -13.24
CA VAL A 211 2.79 -20.59 -12.94
C VAL A 211 2.20 -21.17 -14.21
N LYS A 212 2.06 -20.35 -15.27
CA LYS A 212 1.47 -20.76 -16.55
C LYS A 212 2.04 -22.09 -17.11
N PRO A 213 3.37 -22.34 -17.13
CA PRO A 213 3.90 -23.59 -17.66
C PRO A 213 3.42 -24.84 -16.91
N LEU A 214 3.13 -24.72 -15.61
CA LEU A 214 2.59 -25.82 -14.81
C LEU A 214 1.16 -26.16 -15.24
N LEU A 215 0.34 -25.12 -15.49
CA LEU A 215 -1.01 -25.30 -16.00
C LEU A 215 -0.99 -25.88 -17.42
N ASP A 216 -0.10 -25.39 -18.28
CA ASP A 216 0.10 -25.92 -19.64
C ASP A 216 0.49 -27.42 -19.61
N GLU A 217 1.40 -27.83 -18.72
CA GLU A 217 1.81 -29.24 -18.53
C GLU A 217 0.63 -30.13 -18.09
N LEU A 218 -0.26 -29.61 -17.25
CA LEU A 218 -1.48 -30.29 -16.83
C LEU A 218 -2.56 -30.30 -17.92
N GLY A 219 -2.36 -29.59 -19.03
CA GLY A 219 -3.34 -29.42 -20.09
C GLY A 219 -4.48 -28.47 -19.70
N ILE A 220 -4.31 -27.71 -18.62
CA ILE A 220 -5.27 -26.71 -18.14
C ILE A 220 -5.09 -25.44 -18.94
N ARG A 221 -6.13 -25.06 -19.69
CA ARG A 221 -6.08 -23.91 -20.58
C ARG A 221 -6.62 -22.68 -19.84
N ILE A 222 -5.79 -21.65 -19.69
CA ILE A 222 -6.25 -20.34 -19.27
C ILE A 222 -7.02 -19.72 -20.43
N LEU A 223 -8.35 -19.68 -20.32
CA LEU A 223 -9.23 -19.07 -21.32
C LEU A 223 -9.15 -17.55 -21.26
N SER A 224 -9.03 -16.99 -20.06
CA SER A 224 -8.82 -15.56 -19.85
C SER A 224 -8.05 -15.30 -18.55
N CYS A 225 -7.14 -14.35 -18.61
CA CYS A 225 -6.52 -13.74 -17.42
C CYS A 225 -7.05 -12.30 -17.29
N ILE A 226 -7.68 -12.00 -16.16
CA ILE A 226 -8.20 -10.69 -15.81
C ILE A 226 -7.25 -10.08 -14.76
N SER A 227 -6.23 -9.31 -15.15
CA SER A 227 -5.94 -8.79 -16.51
C SER A 227 -4.51 -9.02 -16.99
N GLY A 228 -3.63 -9.60 -16.17
CA GLY A 228 -2.21 -9.75 -16.47
C GLY A 228 -1.93 -10.49 -17.77
N ASP A 229 -1.28 -9.81 -18.72
CA ASP A 229 -1.00 -10.32 -20.07
C ASP A 229 -2.25 -10.72 -20.88
N GLY A 230 -3.44 -10.27 -20.48
CA GLY A 230 -4.70 -10.63 -21.13
C GLY A 230 -4.91 -9.94 -22.48
N LYS A 231 -5.76 -10.54 -23.31
CA LYS A 231 -6.25 -9.95 -24.58
C LYS A 231 -7.75 -9.64 -24.51
N TYR A 232 -8.18 -8.68 -25.31
CA TYR A 232 -9.61 -8.30 -25.37
C TYR A 232 -10.53 -9.47 -25.69
N ARG A 233 -10.20 -10.25 -26.73
CA ARG A 233 -11.05 -11.36 -27.18
C ARG A 233 -11.17 -12.45 -26.12
N GLU A 234 -10.05 -12.77 -25.48
CA GLU A 234 -9.99 -13.71 -24.34
C GLU A 234 -10.95 -13.32 -23.23
N LEU A 235 -10.96 -12.03 -22.89
CA LEU A 235 -11.91 -11.49 -21.93
C LEU A 235 -13.35 -11.57 -22.43
N ALA A 236 -13.61 -11.22 -23.69
CA ALA A 236 -14.95 -11.19 -24.27
C ALA A 236 -15.64 -12.57 -24.22
N TYR A 237 -14.91 -13.64 -24.51
CA TYR A 237 -15.42 -15.01 -24.43
C TYR A 237 -15.15 -15.75 -23.10
N SER A 238 -14.61 -15.06 -22.08
CA SER A 238 -14.27 -15.66 -20.77
C SER A 238 -15.45 -16.35 -20.06
N HIS A 239 -16.69 -16.01 -20.43
CA HIS A 239 -17.91 -16.63 -19.94
C HIS A 239 -18.08 -18.12 -20.33
N ARG A 240 -17.17 -18.69 -21.12
CA ARG A 240 -17.16 -20.12 -21.50
C ARG A 240 -16.27 -21.02 -20.63
N ALA A 241 -15.54 -20.46 -19.67
CA ALA A 241 -14.69 -21.23 -18.76
C ALA A 241 -15.50 -22.23 -17.92
N LYS A 242 -14.83 -23.28 -17.42
CA LYS A 242 -15.41 -24.32 -16.56
C LYS A 242 -15.32 -23.96 -15.08
N ALA A 243 -14.27 -23.24 -14.69
CA ALA A 243 -14.05 -22.75 -13.34
C ALA A 243 -13.26 -21.43 -13.39
N ALA A 244 -13.21 -20.71 -12.27
CA ALA A 244 -12.37 -19.53 -12.11
C ALA A 244 -11.58 -19.57 -10.80
N MET A 245 -10.37 -19.03 -10.82
CA MET A 245 -9.59 -18.77 -9.61
C MET A 245 -9.46 -17.26 -9.42
N MET A 246 -9.78 -16.78 -8.23
CA MET A 246 -9.41 -15.43 -7.81
C MET A 246 -8.05 -15.45 -7.12
N VAL A 247 -7.06 -14.79 -7.72
CA VAL A 247 -5.69 -14.75 -7.17
C VAL A 247 -5.55 -13.58 -6.21
N CYS A 248 -5.32 -13.90 -4.94
CA CYS A 248 -4.87 -12.98 -3.88
C CYS A 248 -5.57 -11.61 -3.91
N SER A 249 -6.88 -11.55 -4.17
CA SER A 249 -7.63 -10.29 -4.17
C SER A 249 -9.14 -10.43 -4.25
N LYS A 250 -9.83 -9.96 -3.21
CA LYS A 250 -11.26 -9.60 -3.29
C LYS A 250 -11.54 -8.29 -4.03
N ALA A 251 -10.54 -7.69 -4.69
CA ALA A 251 -10.72 -6.47 -5.48
C ALA A 251 -11.73 -6.64 -6.63
N MET A 252 -11.79 -7.85 -7.21
CA MET A 252 -12.65 -8.19 -8.35
C MET A 252 -13.66 -9.31 -7.98
N ILE A 253 -13.99 -9.45 -6.68
CA ILE A 253 -14.94 -10.49 -6.23
C ILE A 253 -16.31 -10.37 -6.86
N ASN A 254 -16.73 -9.14 -7.19
CA ASN A 254 -17.96 -8.88 -7.91
C ASN A 254 -17.96 -9.53 -9.30
N VAL A 255 -16.79 -9.61 -9.97
CA VAL A 255 -16.66 -10.31 -11.25
C VAL A 255 -16.85 -11.80 -11.07
N ALA A 256 -16.11 -12.43 -10.16
CA ALA A 256 -16.20 -13.87 -9.95
C ALA A 256 -17.61 -14.31 -9.52
N ARG A 257 -18.21 -13.64 -8.53
CA ARG A 257 -19.59 -13.91 -8.09
C ARG A 257 -20.60 -13.74 -9.23
N LYS A 258 -20.55 -12.62 -9.96
CA LYS A 258 -21.52 -12.40 -11.05
C LYS A 258 -21.29 -13.36 -12.22
N MET A 259 -20.08 -13.86 -12.44
CA MET A 259 -19.83 -14.92 -13.41
C MET A 259 -20.42 -16.26 -12.95
N GLU A 260 -20.35 -16.57 -11.66
CA GLU A 260 -21.04 -17.72 -11.08
C GLU A 260 -22.57 -17.59 -11.25
N GLU A 261 -23.15 -16.44 -10.90
CA GLU A 261 -24.60 -16.20 -11.00
C GLU A 261 -25.12 -16.19 -12.44
N ARG A 262 -24.39 -15.56 -13.37
CA ARG A 262 -24.84 -15.37 -14.76
C ARG A 262 -24.52 -16.54 -15.67
N TYR A 263 -23.40 -17.23 -15.43
CA TYR A 263 -22.86 -18.24 -16.34
C TYR A 263 -22.61 -19.60 -15.67
N GLY A 264 -22.85 -19.73 -14.35
CA GLY A 264 -22.64 -20.98 -13.63
C GLY A 264 -21.18 -21.41 -13.56
N ILE A 265 -20.25 -20.44 -13.55
CA ILE A 265 -18.80 -20.67 -13.43
C ILE A 265 -18.44 -20.61 -11.94
N PRO A 266 -18.22 -21.76 -11.28
CA PRO A 266 -17.81 -21.76 -9.88
C PRO A 266 -16.42 -21.15 -9.74
N PHE A 267 -16.14 -20.54 -8.58
CA PHE A 267 -14.83 -19.97 -8.30
C PHE A 267 -14.34 -20.27 -6.88
N PHE A 268 -13.04 -20.18 -6.69
CA PHE A 268 -12.40 -20.20 -5.37
C PHE A 268 -11.36 -19.09 -5.26
N GLU A 269 -10.98 -18.76 -4.01
CA GLU A 269 -9.87 -17.85 -3.72
C GLU A 269 -8.62 -18.68 -3.39
N GLY A 270 -7.52 -18.42 -4.09
CA GLY A 270 -6.25 -19.10 -3.86
C GLY A 270 -5.05 -18.18 -4.01
N SER A 271 -3.86 -18.75 -3.80
CA SER A 271 -2.59 -18.04 -3.86
C SER A 271 -1.50 -18.86 -4.51
N PHE A 272 -0.62 -18.17 -5.24
CA PHE A 272 0.64 -18.74 -5.72
C PHE A 272 1.84 -18.13 -4.97
N TYR A 273 1.65 -17.53 -3.80
CA TYR A 273 2.75 -17.08 -2.94
C TYR A 273 3.00 -18.14 -1.87
N GLY A 274 4.15 -18.79 -1.91
CA GLY A 274 4.47 -19.94 -1.06
C GLY A 274 4.37 -21.25 -1.82
N ILE A 275 5.11 -22.26 -1.36
CA ILE A 275 5.19 -23.58 -1.98
C ILE A 275 3.87 -24.30 -1.76
N GLN A 276 3.39 -24.39 -0.50
CA GLN A 276 2.15 -25.09 -0.16
C GLN A 276 0.93 -24.41 -0.77
N ASP A 277 0.84 -23.09 -0.68
CA ASP A 277 -0.28 -22.33 -1.25
C ASP A 277 -0.40 -22.57 -2.77
N SER A 278 0.75 -22.66 -3.47
CA SER A 278 0.79 -22.99 -4.89
C SER A 278 0.28 -24.41 -5.15
N SER A 279 0.71 -25.39 -4.36
CA SER A 279 0.25 -26.78 -4.43
C SER A 279 -1.25 -26.89 -4.21
N ASP A 280 -1.77 -26.24 -3.17
CA ASP A 280 -3.18 -26.29 -2.81
C ASP A 280 -4.06 -25.62 -3.88
N SER A 281 -3.57 -24.52 -4.48
CA SER A 281 -4.25 -23.88 -5.61
C SER A 281 -4.30 -24.79 -6.84
N LEU A 282 -3.23 -25.53 -7.14
CA LEU A 282 -3.22 -26.50 -8.24
C LEU A 282 -4.20 -27.66 -7.99
N ARG A 283 -4.22 -28.21 -6.77
CA ARG A 283 -5.17 -29.25 -6.36
C ARG A 283 -6.61 -28.79 -6.50
N GLU A 284 -6.90 -27.58 -6.06
CA GLU A 284 -8.25 -27.02 -6.07
C GLU A 284 -8.73 -26.75 -7.50
N ILE A 285 -7.86 -26.24 -8.38
CA ILE A 285 -8.17 -26.14 -9.82
C ILE A 285 -8.49 -27.52 -10.39
N ALA A 286 -7.64 -28.52 -10.13
CA ALA A 286 -7.86 -29.89 -10.64
C ALA A 286 -9.18 -30.48 -10.13
N ARG A 287 -9.47 -30.35 -8.84
CA ARG A 287 -10.73 -30.80 -8.21
C ARG A 287 -11.94 -30.18 -8.90
N MET A 288 -11.96 -28.85 -9.04
CA MET A 288 -13.08 -28.14 -9.67
C MET A 288 -13.26 -28.53 -11.13
N LEU A 289 -12.19 -28.71 -11.90
CA LEU A 289 -12.28 -29.17 -13.29
C LEU A 289 -12.83 -30.59 -13.40
N ILE A 290 -12.42 -31.50 -12.50
CA ILE A 290 -12.95 -32.88 -12.44
C ILE A 290 -14.45 -32.86 -12.15
N GLU A 291 -14.90 -32.06 -11.18
CA GLU A 291 -16.32 -31.87 -10.87
C GLU A 291 -17.12 -31.30 -12.06
N ARG A 292 -16.44 -30.61 -12.98
CA ARG A 292 -17.01 -30.02 -14.20
C ARG A 292 -16.82 -30.90 -15.43
N GLY A 293 -16.38 -32.14 -15.27
CA GLY A 293 -16.33 -33.15 -16.32
C GLY A 293 -14.96 -33.39 -16.95
N ALA A 294 -13.87 -32.89 -16.35
CA ALA A 294 -12.53 -33.31 -16.71
C ALA A 294 -12.26 -34.76 -16.21
N PRO A 295 -11.42 -35.55 -16.91
CA PRO A 295 -10.98 -36.87 -16.47
C PRO A 295 -10.35 -36.88 -15.07
N ALA A 296 -10.69 -37.88 -14.26
CA ALA A 296 -10.20 -38.02 -12.88
C ALA A 296 -8.67 -38.15 -12.78
N GLU A 297 -8.01 -38.68 -13.82
CA GLU A 297 -6.54 -38.77 -13.92
C GLU A 297 -5.83 -37.39 -13.86
N LEU A 298 -6.56 -36.29 -14.04
CA LEU A 298 -6.02 -34.94 -13.86
C LEU A 298 -5.44 -34.75 -12.46
N MET A 299 -6.06 -35.35 -11.43
CA MET A 299 -5.55 -35.25 -10.06
C MET A 299 -4.20 -35.97 -9.91
N ASP A 300 -4.06 -37.19 -10.45
CA ASP A 300 -2.81 -37.95 -10.36
C ASP A 300 -1.65 -37.22 -11.06
N ARG A 301 -1.93 -36.62 -12.22
CA ARG A 301 -0.96 -35.77 -12.93
C ARG A 301 -0.61 -34.52 -12.13
N THR A 302 -1.60 -33.91 -11.47
CA THR A 302 -1.42 -32.73 -10.62
C THR A 302 -0.52 -33.04 -9.44
N GLU A 303 -0.77 -34.13 -8.71
CA GLU A 303 0.08 -34.56 -7.59
C GLU A 303 1.50 -34.92 -8.04
N ALA A 304 1.67 -35.51 -9.23
CA ALA A 304 3.00 -35.78 -9.78
C ALA A 304 3.80 -34.50 -10.06
N VAL A 305 3.16 -33.47 -10.62
CA VAL A 305 3.77 -32.14 -10.83
C VAL A 305 4.09 -31.48 -9.49
N ILE A 306 3.15 -31.50 -8.54
CA ILE A 306 3.32 -30.92 -7.20
C ILE A 306 4.51 -31.57 -6.49
N ALA A 307 4.54 -32.90 -6.37
CA ALA A 307 5.62 -33.60 -5.68
C ALA A 307 7.00 -33.29 -6.28
N ARG A 308 7.07 -33.17 -7.62
CA ARG A 308 8.31 -32.80 -8.31
C ARG A 308 8.73 -31.37 -8.03
N GLU A 309 7.82 -30.41 -8.14
CA GLU A 309 8.15 -28.99 -7.98
C GLU A 309 8.37 -28.60 -6.53
N GLU A 310 7.60 -29.15 -5.58
CA GLU A 310 7.84 -29.01 -4.15
C GLU A 310 9.25 -29.51 -3.79
N ALA A 311 9.62 -30.72 -4.21
CA ALA A 311 10.94 -31.28 -3.90
C ALA A 311 12.08 -30.38 -4.39
N LYS A 312 11.95 -29.80 -5.59
CA LYS A 312 12.93 -28.84 -6.13
C LYS A 312 12.94 -27.55 -5.31
N ALA A 313 11.77 -26.98 -5.00
CA ALA A 313 11.67 -25.71 -4.30
C ALA A 313 12.20 -25.81 -2.86
N TRP A 314 11.83 -26.86 -2.12
CA TRP A 314 12.35 -27.12 -0.77
C TRP A 314 13.86 -27.25 -0.77
N ALA A 315 14.41 -28.06 -1.68
CA ALA A 315 15.86 -28.22 -1.80
C ALA A 315 16.55 -26.88 -2.12
N ALA A 316 15.96 -26.05 -2.99
CA ALA A 316 16.51 -24.76 -3.38
C ALA A 316 16.49 -23.72 -2.25
N ILE A 317 15.46 -23.72 -1.39
CA ILE A 317 15.37 -22.76 -0.27
C ILE A 317 16.10 -23.22 0.99
N GLU A 318 16.44 -24.51 1.11
CA GLU A 318 17.09 -25.08 2.30
C GLU A 318 18.39 -24.34 2.67
N ARG A 319 19.15 -23.87 1.66
CA ARG A 319 20.38 -23.08 1.86
C ARG A 319 20.16 -21.75 2.58
N PHE A 320 18.94 -21.19 2.55
CA PHE A 320 18.62 -19.92 3.21
C PHE A 320 18.18 -20.08 4.65
N LYS A 321 17.57 -21.22 5.03
CA LYS A 321 17.03 -21.43 6.39
C LYS A 321 18.04 -21.13 7.50
N PRO A 322 19.31 -21.58 7.45
CA PRO A 322 20.29 -21.23 8.48
C PRO A 322 20.60 -19.73 8.55
N ARG A 323 20.50 -19.02 7.41
CA ARG A 323 20.76 -17.58 7.29
C ARG A 323 19.54 -16.74 7.72
N PHE A 324 18.35 -17.32 7.69
CA PHE A 324 17.10 -16.68 8.10
C PHE A 324 16.70 -16.99 9.53
N LYS A 325 17.41 -17.92 10.18
CA LYS A 325 17.21 -18.23 11.59
C LYS A 325 17.23 -16.94 12.44
N ASP A 326 16.19 -16.79 13.25
CA ASP A 326 15.98 -15.66 14.15
C ASP A 326 15.81 -14.28 13.46
N LYS A 327 15.62 -14.26 12.13
CA LYS A 327 15.39 -13.01 11.38
C LYS A 327 13.93 -12.58 11.40
N LYS A 328 13.72 -11.30 11.71
CA LYS A 328 12.42 -10.68 11.95
C LYS A 328 12.00 -9.80 10.79
N VAL A 329 10.80 -10.01 10.26
CA VAL A 329 10.25 -9.28 9.11
C VAL A 329 9.09 -8.39 9.55
N LEU A 330 9.16 -7.11 9.18
CA LEU A 330 8.03 -6.18 9.22
C LEU A 330 7.34 -6.15 7.85
N LEU A 331 6.12 -6.67 7.76
CA LEU A 331 5.38 -6.76 6.50
C LEU A 331 4.29 -5.66 6.41
N ILE A 332 4.45 -4.71 5.50
CA ILE A 332 3.50 -3.61 5.30
C ILE A 332 2.99 -3.63 3.85
N THR A 333 1.91 -4.39 3.63
CA THR A 333 1.32 -4.61 2.30
C THR A 333 -0.07 -4.01 2.14
N GLY A 334 -0.52 -3.91 0.88
CA GLY A 334 -1.95 -3.80 0.62
C GLY A 334 -2.68 -5.03 1.17
N GLY A 335 -3.92 -4.86 1.63
CA GLY A 335 -4.57 -5.83 2.50
C GLY A 335 -4.98 -7.16 1.88
N VAL A 336 -4.64 -7.42 0.62
CA VAL A 336 -4.96 -8.67 -0.09
C VAL A 336 -3.76 -9.61 -0.26
N LYS A 337 -2.52 -9.14 -0.02
CA LYS A 337 -1.31 -9.99 -0.07
C LYS A 337 -0.76 -10.40 1.30
N SER A 338 -1.36 -9.91 2.38
CA SER A 338 -0.75 -9.99 3.71
C SER A 338 -0.68 -11.41 4.27
N TRP A 339 -1.66 -12.29 4.00
CA TRP A 339 -1.67 -13.65 4.56
C TRP A 339 -0.80 -14.62 3.76
N SER A 340 -0.88 -14.57 2.43
CA SER A 340 -0.13 -15.49 1.57
C SER A 340 1.38 -15.23 1.62
N VAL A 341 1.79 -13.96 1.69
CA VAL A 341 3.20 -13.63 1.90
C VAL A 341 3.66 -14.02 3.31
N VAL A 342 2.80 -13.97 4.33
CA VAL A 342 3.15 -14.46 5.67
C VAL A 342 3.43 -15.96 5.64
N ALA A 343 2.57 -16.75 5.01
CA ALA A 343 2.78 -18.20 4.85
C ALA A 343 4.12 -18.49 4.16
N ALA A 344 4.36 -17.85 3.00
CA ALA A 344 5.62 -17.98 2.26
C ALA A 344 6.87 -17.65 3.12
N LEU A 345 6.84 -16.56 3.89
CA LEU A 345 7.98 -16.19 4.73
C LEU A 345 8.20 -17.20 5.88
N GLN A 346 7.13 -17.76 6.45
CA GLN A 346 7.22 -18.77 7.50
C GLN A 346 7.78 -20.11 6.98
N GLU A 347 7.44 -20.52 5.76
CA GLU A 347 8.01 -21.70 5.09
C GLU A 347 9.55 -21.64 5.02
N ALA A 348 10.11 -20.44 4.90
CA ALA A 348 11.55 -20.19 4.86
C ALA A 348 12.21 -19.97 6.24
N GLY A 349 11.43 -20.00 7.33
CA GLY A 349 11.91 -19.86 8.70
C GLY A 349 12.07 -18.42 9.18
N LEU A 350 11.43 -17.43 8.52
CA LEU A 350 11.42 -16.04 8.96
C LEU A 350 10.31 -15.79 10.00
N GLU A 351 10.62 -14.99 11.02
CA GLU A 351 9.66 -14.57 12.04
C GLU A 351 8.95 -13.27 11.61
N ILE A 352 7.63 -13.23 11.62
CA ILE A 352 6.87 -12.01 11.30
C ILE A 352 6.56 -11.24 12.58
N VAL A 353 7.21 -10.08 12.77
CA VAL A 353 7.02 -9.25 13.97
C VAL A 353 5.85 -8.28 13.86
N GLY A 354 5.29 -8.12 12.68
CA GLY A 354 4.09 -7.33 12.46
C GLY A 354 3.66 -7.35 11.01
N THR A 355 2.34 -7.42 10.79
CA THR A 355 1.76 -7.37 9.46
C THR A 355 0.63 -6.35 9.40
N SER A 356 0.58 -5.55 8.33
CA SER A 356 -0.50 -4.57 8.16
C SER A 356 -1.79 -5.25 7.72
N VAL A 357 -2.88 -5.02 8.48
CA VAL A 357 -4.22 -5.58 8.20
C VAL A 357 -5.24 -4.50 7.83
N LYS A 358 -4.81 -3.25 7.61
CA LYS A 358 -5.66 -2.07 7.34
C LYS A 358 -6.72 -2.31 6.27
N LYS A 359 -6.33 -3.01 5.21
CA LYS A 359 -7.15 -3.27 4.03
C LYS A 359 -7.58 -4.74 3.92
N SER A 360 -7.28 -5.56 4.93
CA SER A 360 -7.55 -7.00 4.95
C SER A 360 -8.97 -7.28 5.41
N THR A 361 -9.55 -8.37 4.90
CA THR A 361 -10.88 -8.82 5.30
C THR A 361 -10.87 -9.58 6.62
N LYS A 362 -12.04 -9.95 7.14
CA LYS A 362 -12.13 -10.69 8.41
C LYS A 362 -11.50 -12.08 8.27
N GLU A 363 -11.79 -12.76 7.17
CA GLU A 363 -11.21 -14.08 6.84
C GLU A 363 -9.68 -14.00 6.68
N ASP A 364 -9.16 -12.95 6.02
CA ASP A 364 -7.71 -12.72 5.94
C ASP A 364 -7.09 -12.54 7.33
N LYS A 365 -7.75 -11.79 8.22
CA LYS A 365 -7.30 -11.59 9.60
C LYS A 365 -7.35 -12.90 10.42
N GLU A 366 -8.34 -13.76 10.17
CA GLU A 366 -8.47 -15.06 10.82
C GLU A 366 -7.35 -16.01 10.35
N ARG A 367 -7.10 -16.11 9.04
CA ARG A 367 -5.96 -16.86 8.49
C ARG A 367 -4.62 -16.35 9.02
N ILE A 368 -4.43 -15.03 9.09
CA ILE A 368 -3.21 -14.42 9.67
C ILE A 368 -3.05 -14.82 11.14
N LYS A 369 -4.13 -14.84 11.93
CA LYS A 369 -4.08 -15.28 13.34
C LYS A 369 -3.73 -16.75 13.47
N GLU A 370 -4.29 -17.60 12.62
CA GLU A 370 -3.98 -19.03 12.58
C GLU A 370 -2.50 -19.26 12.23
N LEU A 371 -1.97 -18.52 11.25
CA LEU A 371 -0.57 -18.60 10.83
C LEU A 371 0.41 -18.00 11.85
N MET A 372 0.10 -16.85 12.44
CA MET A 372 1.02 -16.11 13.32
C MET A 372 0.91 -16.45 14.81
N GLY A 373 -0.13 -17.18 15.24
CA GLY A 373 -0.37 -17.51 16.65
C GLY A 373 -0.85 -16.32 17.50
N GLN A 374 -0.90 -16.50 18.84
CA GLN A 374 -1.46 -15.50 19.77
C GLN A 374 -0.64 -14.21 19.93
N ASP A 375 0.64 -14.21 19.51
CA ASP A 375 1.54 -13.05 19.58
C ASP A 375 1.53 -12.16 18.32
N ALA A 376 0.54 -12.36 17.44
CA ALA A 376 0.43 -11.65 16.17
C ALA A 376 0.19 -10.14 16.35
N HIS A 377 1.21 -9.34 16.07
CA HIS A 377 1.08 -7.88 16.01
C HIS A 377 0.42 -7.46 14.69
N MET A 378 -0.91 -7.53 14.66
CA MET A 378 -1.71 -7.03 13.54
C MET A 378 -1.82 -5.50 13.60
N ILE A 379 -1.32 -4.83 12.58
CA ILE A 379 -1.23 -3.37 12.55
C ILE A 379 -2.35 -2.80 11.67
N GLU A 380 -3.34 -2.13 12.29
CA GLU A 380 -4.45 -1.50 11.54
C GLU A 380 -4.05 -0.19 10.87
N ASP A 381 -3.22 0.60 11.52
CA ASP A 381 -2.59 1.78 10.94
C ASP A 381 -1.22 1.96 11.58
N MET A 382 -0.22 2.30 10.76
CA MET A 382 1.11 2.65 11.25
C MET A 382 1.52 3.94 10.58
N THR A 383 1.82 4.95 11.38
CA THR A 383 2.39 6.18 10.87
C THR A 383 3.84 5.94 10.42
N PRO A 384 4.36 6.71 9.45
CA PRO A 384 5.77 6.64 9.09
C PRO A 384 6.74 6.85 10.27
N ARG A 385 6.33 7.61 11.30
CA ARG A 385 7.12 7.82 12.52
C ARG A 385 7.20 6.55 13.38
N GLU A 386 6.10 5.81 13.51
CA GLU A 386 6.08 4.55 14.25
C GLU A 386 6.86 3.46 13.51
N MET A 387 6.69 3.36 12.19
CA MET A 387 7.51 2.48 11.33
C MET A 387 9.00 2.76 11.54
N TYR A 388 9.39 4.04 11.45
CA TYR A 388 10.78 4.46 11.66
C TYR A 388 11.29 4.08 13.04
N LYS A 389 10.51 4.32 14.11
CA LYS A 389 10.90 3.96 15.47
C LYS A 389 11.11 2.45 15.62
N MET A 390 10.20 1.63 15.09
CA MET A 390 10.30 0.17 15.15
C MET A 390 11.56 -0.35 14.45
N LEU A 391 11.87 0.20 13.26
CA LEU A 391 13.06 -0.17 12.50
C LEU A 391 14.36 0.34 13.15
N LYS A 392 14.35 1.58 13.67
CA LYS A 392 15.49 2.17 14.39
C LYS A 392 15.81 1.41 15.68
N ASP A 393 14.80 0.95 16.40
CA ASP A 393 14.94 0.16 17.62
C ASP A 393 15.29 -1.33 17.32
N ALA A 394 15.59 -1.67 16.05
CA ALA A 394 15.97 -3.01 15.58
C ALA A 394 14.95 -4.10 15.94
N LYS A 395 13.65 -3.77 15.98
CA LYS A 395 12.58 -4.75 16.26
C LYS A 395 12.26 -5.64 15.05
N ALA A 396 12.74 -5.28 13.87
CA ALA A 396 12.71 -6.08 12.65
C ALA A 396 14.08 -5.99 11.98
N ASP A 397 14.55 -7.06 11.34
CA ASP A 397 15.78 -7.09 10.55
C ASP A 397 15.56 -6.56 9.12
N ILE A 398 14.34 -6.68 8.59
CA ILE A 398 13.97 -6.24 7.23
C ILE A 398 12.52 -5.77 7.18
N MET A 399 12.24 -4.78 6.34
CA MET A 399 10.88 -4.36 5.99
C MET A 399 10.51 -4.78 4.57
N LEU A 400 9.39 -5.50 4.42
CA LEU A 400 8.77 -5.80 3.13
C LEU A 400 7.56 -4.88 2.95
N SER A 401 7.58 -3.99 1.96
CA SER A 401 6.47 -3.05 1.74
C SER A 401 6.37 -2.58 0.28
N GLY A 402 5.59 -1.53 0.00
CA GLY A 402 5.66 -0.80 -1.29
C GLY A 402 6.56 0.44 -1.24
N GLY A 403 6.89 1.01 -2.40
CA GLY A 403 7.86 2.12 -2.56
C GLY A 403 7.57 3.38 -1.74
N LYS A 404 6.30 3.67 -1.44
CA LYS A 404 5.94 4.81 -0.57
C LYS A 404 6.55 4.74 0.84
N SER A 405 6.77 3.54 1.36
CA SER A 405 7.38 3.34 2.68
C SER A 405 8.87 3.04 2.63
N GLN A 406 9.45 2.83 1.43
CA GLN A 406 10.87 2.52 1.22
C GLN A 406 11.79 3.50 1.99
N PHE A 407 11.56 4.80 1.81
CA PHE A 407 12.41 5.84 2.41
C PHE A 407 12.36 5.85 3.93
N VAL A 408 11.34 5.27 4.55
CA VAL A 408 11.28 5.12 6.01
C VAL A 408 12.31 4.10 6.48
N ALA A 409 12.39 2.94 5.83
CA ALA A 409 13.40 1.93 6.15
C ALA A 409 14.82 2.39 5.80
N LEU A 410 15.01 3.03 4.65
CA LEU A 410 16.32 3.54 4.25
C LEU A 410 16.82 4.63 5.22
N LYS A 411 15.95 5.52 5.70
CA LYS A 411 16.32 6.50 6.75
C LYS A 411 16.63 5.84 8.09
N ALA A 412 16.01 4.70 8.39
CA ALA A 412 16.34 3.90 9.56
C ALA A 412 17.62 3.06 9.37
N ALA A 413 18.28 3.14 8.21
CA ALA A 413 19.45 2.34 7.84
C ALA A 413 19.17 0.82 7.90
N MET A 414 17.97 0.43 7.48
CA MET A 414 17.50 -0.96 7.53
C MET A 414 17.22 -1.55 6.14
N PRO A 415 17.45 -2.87 5.95
CA PRO A 415 17.04 -3.62 4.77
C PRO A 415 15.58 -3.40 4.40
N TRP A 416 15.34 -3.28 3.10
CA TRP A 416 14.01 -3.11 2.53
C TRP A 416 13.86 -3.90 1.23
N LEU A 417 12.68 -4.51 1.05
CA LEU A 417 12.31 -5.21 -0.18
C LEU A 417 10.92 -4.78 -0.65
N ASP A 418 10.77 -4.52 -1.95
CA ASP A 418 9.47 -4.25 -2.55
C ASP A 418 8.71 -5.56 -2.79
N ILE A 419 7.53 -5.68 -2.20
CA ILE A 419 6.60 -6.82 -2.39
C ILE A 419 5.29 -6.39 -3.08
N ASN A 420 5.19 -5.10 -3.46
CA ASN A 420 4.01 -4.49 -4.03
C ASN A 420 4.18 -4.27 -5.55
N GLN A 421 3.41 -3.34 -6.12
CA GLN A 421 3.25 -3.16 -7.57
C GLN A 421 4.46 -2.59 -8.34
N GLU A 422 5.45 -2.04 -7.62
CA GLU A 422 6.65 -1.40 -8.20
C GLU A 422 7.88 -2.34 -8.20
N ARG A 423 7.73 -3.57 -7.70
CA ARG A 423 8.81 -4.55 -7.66
C ARG A 423 9.29 -4.96 -9.05
N SER A 424 10.54 -5.45 -9.10
CA SER A 424 11.21 -5.88 -10.33
C SER A 424 11.34 -7.40 -10.47
N HIS A 425 11.04 -8.15 -9.41
CA HIS A 425 11.21 -9.60 -9.35
C HIS A 425 9.85 -10.31 -9.22
N ALA A 426 9.77 -11.48 -9.84
CA ALA A 426 8.60 -12.34 -9.84
C ALA A 426 8.67 -13.33 -8.66
N TYR A 427 7.64 -13.34 -7.83
CA TYR A 427 7.64 -14.10 -6.57
C TYR A 427 6.55 -15.17 -6.47
N MET A 428 5.80 -15.42 -7.55
CA MET A 428 4.77 -16.46 -7.59
C MET A 428 5.30 -17.83 -8.04
N GLY A 429 4.64 -18.87 -7.56
CA GLY A 429 4.95 -20.26 -7.85
C GLY A 429 6.19 -20.74 -7.10
N TYR A 430 6.54 -21.99 -7.37
CA TYR A 430 7.69 -22.66 -6.77
C TYR A 430 9.02 -21.94 -7.04
N ILE A 431 9.23 -21.47 -8.28
CA ILE A 431 10.45 -20.75 -8.66
C ILE A 431 10.45 -19.34 -8.04
N GLY A 432 9.30 -18.66 -8.02
CA GLY A 432 9.19 -17.32 -7.47
C GLY A 432 9.40 -17.28 -5.96
N MET A 433 9.03 -18.36 -5.26
CA MET A 433 9.40 -18.53 -3.86
C MET A 433 10.92 -18.55 -3.65
N VAL A 434 11.66 -19.26 -4.51
CA VAL A 434 13.14 -19.28 -4.46
C VAL A 434 13.71 -17.88 -4.73
N GLU A 435 13.18 -17.17 -5.73
CA GLU A 435 13.58 -15.80 -6.07
C GLU A 435 13.32 -14.83 -4.89
N LEU A 436 12.16 -14.95 -4.23
CA LEU A 436 11.85 -14.14 -3.05
C LEU A 436 12.88 -14.36 -1.93
N MET A 437 13.28 -15.61 -1.70
CA MET A 437 14.30 -15.91 -0.68
C MET A 437 15.67 -15.37 -1.09
N GLU A 438 16.05 -15.46 -2.37
CA GLU A 438 17.28 -14.86 -2.86
C GLU A 438 17.32 -13.34 -2.65
N GLU A 439 16.23 -12.63 -2.97
CA GLU A 439 16.15 -11.18 -2.81
C GLU A 439 16.12 -10.75 -1.34
N ILE A 440 15.46 -11.52 -0.46
CA ILE A 440 15.53 -11.30 1.00
C ILE A 440 16.95 -11.50 1.51
N ASP A 441 17.65 -12.55 1.08
CA ASP A 441 19.04 -12.81 1.49
C ASP A 441 19.98 -11.68 1.03
N LYS A 442 19.87 -11.28 -0.25
CA LYS A 442 20.63 -10.15 -0.81
C LYS A 442 20.35 -8.86 -0.05
N ALA A 443 19.09 -8.58 0.30
CA ALA A 443 18.72 -7.37 1.03
C ALA A 443 19.26 -7.39 2.47
N LEU A 444 19.14 -8.51 3.19
CA LEU A 444 19.61 -8.65 4.58
C LEU A 444 21.13 -8.57 4.68
N TYR A 445 21.84 -9.25 3.79
CA TYR A 445 23.28 -9.46 3.88
C TYR A 445 24.10 -8.59 2.91
N ASN A 446 23.49 -7.53 2.38
CA ASN A 446 24.21 -6.58 1.54
C ASN A 446 25.41 -5.98 2.32
N PRO A 447 26.64 -6.04 1.78
CA PRO A 447 27.84 -5.54 2.49
C PRO A 447 27.79 -4.04 2.76
N MET A 448 26.93 -3.30 2.04
CA MET A 448 26.69 -1.88 2.30
C MET A 448 26.24 -1.63 3.74
N TRP A 449 25.49 -2.54 4.37
CA TRP A 449 25.03 -2.36 5.76
C TRP A 449 26.17 -2.33 6.76
N GLU A 450 27.21 -3.14 6.56
CA GLU A 450 28.40 -3.09 7.41
C GLU A 450 29.11 -1.76 7.26
N GLN A 451 29.22 -1.24 6.03
CA GLN A 451 29.83 0.07 5.75
C GLN A 451 29.02 1.22 6.35
N LEU A 452 27.69 1.18 6.21
CA LEU A 452 26.79 2.22 6.70
C LEU A 452 26.75 2.29 8.23
N ARG A 453 26.96 1.14 8.91
CA ARG A 453 26.97 1.05 10.38
C ARG A 453 28.33 1.39 10.99
N LYS A 454 29.40 1.47 10.20
CA LYS A 454 30.69 1.97 10.67
C LYS A 454 30.56 3.46 10.98
N PRO A 455 31.19 3.95 12.06
CA PRO A 455 31.38 5.39 12.24
C PRO A 455 32.02 5.96 10.98
N ALA A 456 31.66 7.19 10.62
CA ALA A 456 32.27 7.79 9.44
C ALA A 456 33.79 7.89 9.65
N PRO A 457 34.62 7.80 8.60
CA PRO A 457 36.08 7.83 8.76
C PRO A 457 36.59 9.09 9.48
N TRP A 458 35.86 10.20 9.39
CA TRP A 458 36.16 11.44 10.11
C TRP A 458 35.67 11.44 11.57
N ASP A 459 34.78 10.53 11.97
CA ASP A 459 34.37 10.33 13.36
C ASP A 459 35.44 9.57 14.17
N ALA A 460 36.26 8.75 13.50
CA ALA A 460 37.32 7.96 14.14
C ALA A 460 38.55 8.78 14.59
N GLY A 461 38.62 10.07 14.22
CA GLY A 461 39.77 10.94 14.53
C GLY A 461 39.41 12.40 14.82
N SER A 462 38.13 12.77 14.75
CA SER A 462 37.69 14.10 15.18
C SER A 462 36.64 13.93 16.26
N VAL A 463 36.93 14.50 17.42
CA VAL A 463 35.88 14.93 18.34
C VAL A 463 34.96 15.80 17.48
N ASN A 464 33.80 15.27 17.09
CA ASN A 464 32.88 16.01 16.24
C ASN A 464 32.49 17.31 16.97
N TRP A 465 32.01 18.32 16.26
CA TRP A 465 31.73 19.62 16.87
C TRP A 465 30.75 19.49 18.05
N GLN A 466 29.83 18.53 18.03
CA GLN A 466 28.93 18.22 19.14
C GLN A 466 29.68 17.70 20.36
N ALA A 467 30.60 16.75 20.19
CA ALA A 467 31.40 16.18 21.26
C ALA A 467 32.43 17.19 21.80
N LYS A 468 32.98 18.08 20.97
CA LYS A 468 33.84 19.19 21.43
C LYS A 468 33.03 20.19 22.25
N ALA A 469 31.85 20.54 21.76
CA ALA A 469 30.95 21.45 22.47
C ALA A 469 30.50 20.83 23.80
N MET A 470 30.10 19.55 23.82
CA MET A 470 29.71 18.85 25.04
C MET A 470 30.87 18.73 26.03
N ALA A 471 32.06 18.30 25.60
CA ALA A 471 33.23 18.21 26.47
C ALA A 471 33.68 19.58 27.00
N GLN A 472 33.59 20.64 26.18
CA GLN A 472 33.89 22.00 26.61
C GLN A 472 32.85 22.53 27.60
N MET A 473 31.57 22.24 27.38
CA MET A 473 30.49 22.56 28.33
C MET A 473 30.65 21.81 29.65
N ASP A 474 31.00 20.52 29.61
CA ASP A 474 31.22 19.69 30.81
C ASP A 474 32.47 20.14 31.58
N ALA A 475 33.55 20.48 30.88
CA ALA A 475 34.75 21.03 31.50
C ALA A 475 34.48 22.41 32.13
N GLN A 476 33.75 23.29 31.43
CA GLN A 476 33.36 24.59 31.95
C GLN A 476 32.39 24.45 33.15
N ALA A 477 31.46 23.51 33.10
CA ALA A 477 30.57 23.20 34.22
C ALA A 477 31.34 22.64 35.43
N ALA A 478 32.34 21.79 35.20
CA ALA A 478 33.20 21.25 36.25
C ALA A 478 34.10 22.32 36.87
N GLU A 479 34.63 23.25 36.07
CA GLU A 479 35.43 24.40 36.53
C GLU A 479 34.57 25.37 37.35
N ILE A 480 33.35 25.67 36.89
CA ILE A 480 32.37 26.48 37.64
C ILE A 480 31.97 25.77 38.94
N ALA A 481 31.79 24.45 38.95
CA ALA A 481 31.43 23.69 40.15
C ALA A 481 32.58 23.58 41.17
N ALA A 482 33.83 23.64 40.72
CA ALA A 482 35.02 23.56 41.57
C ALA A 482 35.35 24.89 42.29
N ASP A 483 34.81 26.02 41.82
CA ASP A 483 34.90 27.34 42.46
C ASP A 483 33.52 27.80 42.97
N PRO A 484 33.24 27.66 44.28
CA PRO A 484 31.95 28.05 44.85
C PRO A 484 31.55 29.51 44.62
N ALA A 485 32.51 30.43 44.50
CA ALA A 485 32.23 31.85 44.25
C ALA A 485 31.83 32.08 42.79
N LEU A 486 32.50 31.40 41.85
CA LEU A 486 32.16 31.44 40.43
C LEU A 486 30.84 30.72 40.13
N ALA A 487 30.55 29.61 40.82
CA ALA A 487 29.27 28.91 40.76
C ALA A 487 28.11 29.83 41.14
N GLU A 488 28.24 30.55 42.25
CA GLU A 488 27.19 31.44 42.75
C GLU A 488 27.04 32.68 41.86
N ALA A 489 28.13 33.27 41.38
CA ALA A 489 28.09 34.38 40.42
C ALA A 489 27.39 33.96 39.11
N THR A 490 27.70 32.77 38.59
CA THR A 490 27.10 32.22 37.36
C THR A 490 25.61 31.93 37.55
N ARG A 491 25.22 31.36 38.69
CA ARG A 491 23.82 31.12 39.06
C ARG A 491 23.02 32.42 39.09
N ARG A 492 23.56 33.44 39.78
CA ARG A 492 22.91 34.75 39.92
C ARG A 492 22.81 35.51 38.60
N ALA A 493 23.76 35.34 37.69
CA ALA A 493 23.73 35.97 36.37
C ALA A 493 22.70 35.36 35.39
N LYS A 494 22.08 34.22 35.73
CA LYS A 494 21.13 33.53 34.86
C LYS A 494 19.91 34.42 34.56
N LYS A 495 19.66 34.70 33.27
CA LYS A 495 18.52 35.53 32.86
C LYS A 495 17.19 34.81 33.10
N ILE A 496 16.34 35.44 33.90
CA ILE A 496 14.99 34.98 34.23
C ILE A 496 13.96 35.68 33.35
N CYS A 497 14.08 37.00 33.15
CA CYS A 497 13.24 37.76 32.23
C CYS A 497 14.03 38.22 31.01
N PHE A 498 13.79 37.62 29.85
CA PHE A 498 14.50 37.97 28.63
C PHE A 498 14.03 39.30 28.02
N CYS A 499 12.73 39.62 28.08
CA CYS A 499 12.19 40.84 27.46
C CYS A 499 12.54 42.13 28.23
N LYS A 500 12.92 42.02 29.50
CA LYS A 500 13.40 43.13 30.34
C LYS A 500 14.83 42.91 30.82
N THR A 501 15.51 41.90 30.29
CA THR A 501 16.91 41.54 30.60
C THR A 501 17.21 41.45 32.11
N VAL A 502 16.30 40.88 32.89
CA VAL A 502 16.45 40.71 34.36
C VAL A 502 17.01 39.33 34.67
N ASP A 503 18.05 39.26 35.51
CA ASP A 503 18.66 38.03 36.00
C ASP A 503 18.16 37.62 37.39
N LEU A 504 18.53 36.39 37.78
CA LEU A 504 18.10 35.76 39.01
C LEU A 504 18.56 36.53 40.25
N GLY A 505 19.82 36.97 40.28
CA GLY A 505 20.38 37.73 41.38
C GLY A 505 19.62 39.03 41.64
N THR A 506 19.27 39.78 40.59
CA THR A 506 18.45 40.99 40.71
C THR A 506 17.09 40.73 41.35
N ILE A 507 16.46 39.58 41.04
CA ILE A 507 15.17 39.20 41.61
C ILE A 507 15.32 38.78 43.07
N GLU A 508 16.33 37.96 43.39
CA GLU A 508 16.61 37.52 44.75
C GLU A 508 16.98 38.68 45.68
N ASP A 509 17.77 39.65 45.20
CA ASP A 509 18.12 40.86 45.95
C ASP A 509 16.89 41.73 46.22
N ALA A 510 16.01 41.91 45.24
CA ALA A 510 14.77 42.65 45.42
C ALA A 510 13.82 41.94 46.42
N ILE A 511 13.73 40.61 46.36
CA ILE A 511 12.94 39.80 47.30
C ILE A 511 13.51 39.93 48.72
N ALA A 512 14.82 39.82 48.89
CA ALA A 512 15.47 39.90 50.20
C ALA A 512 15.39 41.31 50.79
N ALA A 513 15.69 42.34 50.00
CA ALA A 513 15.71 43.74 50.45
C ALA A 513 14.31 44.29 50.77
N HIS A 514 13.27 43.78 50.12
CA HIS A 514 11.91 44.32 50.25
C HIS A 514 10.88 43.30 50.76
N GLY A 515 11.31 42.10 51.15
CA GLY A 515 10.44 41.07 51.71
C GLY A 515 9.33 40.61 50.76
N LEU A 516 9.58 40.62 49.44
CA LEU A 516 8.54 40.38 48.44
C LEU A 516 8.06 38.93 48.48
N THR A 517 6.75 38.72 48.47
CA THR A 517 6.11 37.39 48.53
C THR A 517 5.20 37.10 47.34
N THR A 518 5.02 38.07 46.44
CA THR A 518 4.12 37.95 45.28
C THR A 518 4.85 38.31 44.00
N VAL A 519 4.39 37.73 42.89
CA VAL A 519 4.92 38.04 41.54
C VAL A 519 4.75 39.52 41.20
N ASP A 520 3.64 40.12 41.60
CA ASP A 520 3.37 41.55 41.34
C ASP A 520 4.36 42.44 42.11
N GLY A 521 4.74 42.08 43.34
CA GLY A 521 5.78 42.77 44.08
C GLY A 521 7.16 42.69 43.39
N VAL A 522 7.52 41.52 42.88
CA VAL A 522 8.75 41.33 42.09
C VAL A 522 8.69 42.14 40.78
N LYS A 523 7.53 42.18 40.13
CA LYS A 523 7.30 42.94 38.90
C LYS A 523 7.47 44.44 39.12
N GLU A 524 6.93 45.00 40.18
CA GLU A 524 7.06 46.43 40.47
C GLU A 524 8.51 46.85 40.70
N ARG A 525 9.32 45.98 41.33
CA ARG A 525 10.70 46.30 41.71
C ARG A 525 11.74 45.97 40.66
N THR A 526 11.51 44.95 39.84
CA THR A 526 12.51 44.47 38.88
C THR A 526 12.04 44.56 37.42
N SER A 527 10.77 44.92 37.18
CA SER A 527 10.11 44.85 35.87
C SER A 527 9.99 43.43 35.28
N ALA A 528 10.48 42.37 35.94
CA ALA A 528 10.25 41.00 35.54
C ALA A 528 8.75 40.67 35.57
N SER A 529 8.26 39.87 34.62
CA SER A 529 6.82 39.51 34.48
C SER A 529 5.89 40.67 34.11
N GLY A 530 6.41 41.88 33.88
CA GLY A 530 5.61 43.05 33.47
C GLY A 530 5.48 43.29 31.96
N GLY A 531 6.29 42.60 31.14
CA GLY A 531 6.24 42.68 29.67
C GLY A 531 5.35 41.60 29.06
N CYS A 532 5.97 40.61 28.40
CA CYS A 532 5.26 39.51 27.70
C CYS A 532 4.70 38.42 28.63
N GLY A 533 4.91 38.50 29.95
CA GLY A 533 4.42 37.52 30.93
C GLY A 533 5.13 36.14 30.93
N ALA A 534 6.00 35.85 29.97
CA ALA A 534 6.61 34.52 29.80
C ALA A 534 7.57 34.07 30.92
N CYS A 535 8.00 34.96 31.81
CA CYS A 535 8.80 34.62 32.99
C CYS A 535 7.98 34.48 34.27
N LYS A 536 6.64 34.62 34.22
CA LYS A 536 5.77 34.59 35.41
C LYS A 536 5.97 33.33 36.25
N GLY A 537 5.83 32.14 35.65
CA GLY A 537 6.02 30.88 36.37
C GLY A 537 7.41 30.71 36.98
N ARG A 538 8.46 31.19 36.30
CA ARG A 538 9.84 31.15 36.85
C ARG A 538 10.00 32.07 38.07
N VAL A 539 9.31 33.21 38.09
CA VAL A 539 9.29 34.11 39.26
C VAL A 539 8.51 33.48 40.41
N GLU A 540 7.43 32.76 40.13
CA GLU A 540 6.67 31.99 41.13
C GLU A 540 7.55 30.90 41.76
N ASP A 541 8.32 30.17 40.95
CA ASP A 541 9.25 29.14 41.44
C ASP A 541 10.35 29.73 42.34
N ILE A 542 10.91 30.90 41.97
CA ILE A 542 11.92 31.60 42.78
C ILE A 542 11.34 32.05 44.13
N LEU A 543 10.11 32.56 44.15
CA LEU A 543 9.41 32.94 45.38
C LEU A 543 9.08 31.73 46.26
N ALA A 544 8.78 30.58 45.65
CA ALA A 544 8.47 29.34 46.33
C ALA A 544 9.70 28.64 46.94
N ALA A 545 10.89 28.83 46.36
CA ALA A 545 12.12 28.17 46.78
C ALA A 545 12.75 28.68 48.11
N ARG A 546 12.01 29.46 48.93
CA ARG A 546 12.53 29.96 50.21
C ARG A 546 12.73 28.82 51.23
N PRO A 547 13.86 28.79 51.97
CA PRO A 547 13.90 28.10 53.26
C PRO A 547 13.06 28.88 54.28
N VAL A 548 12.17 28.18 54.99
CA VAL A 548 11.39 28.72 56.12
C VAL A 548 12.35 29.11 57.26
N PRO A 549 12.20 30.28 57.93
CA PRO A 549 13.02 30.61 59.09
C PRO A 549 12.70 29.65 60.24
N VAL A 550 13.73 28.96 60.74
CA VAL A 550 13.64 28.19 61.98
C VAL A 550 13.43 29.17 63.15
N VAL A 551 12.29 29.04 63.82
CA VAL A 551 12.02 29.72 65.10
C VAL A 551 12.95 29.10 66.15
N LEU A 552 13.93 29.87 66.62
CA LEU A 552 14.72 29.54 67.81
C LEU A 552 13.82 29.75 69.04
N GLN A 553 13.28 28.65 69.57
CA GLN A 553 12.87 28.56 70.96
C GLN A 553 14.14 28.41 71.81
N ALA A 554 14.39 29.36 72.71
CA ALA A 554 15.30 29.20 73.84
C ALA A 554 14.61 29.72 75.10
N ALA A 555 14.72 28.91 76.15
CA ALA A 555 14.08 29.07 77.45
C ALA A 555 14.65 30.26 78.26
N GLU A 556 13.75 31.08 78.81
CA GLU A 556 13.47 31.26 80.25
C GLU A 556 12.18 32.09 80.43
#